data_AF-A0A0N5D641-F1
#
_entry.id   AF-A0A0N5D641-F1
#
_cell.length_a   1.000
_cell.length_b   1.000
_cell.length_c   1.000
_cell.angle_alpha   90.00
_cell.angle_beta   90.00
_cell.angle_gamma   90.00
#
_symmetry.space_group_name_H-M   'P 1'
#
loop_
_entity.id
_entity.type
_entity.pdbx_description
1 polymer ?
#
loop_
_entity_poly.entity_id
_entity_poly.type
_entity_poly.pdbx_seq_one_letter_code
_entity_poly.pdbx_strand_id
1 'polypeptide(L)'
;MTDKYKCITTVYEVLLRRSAQFQEYAHKFIERLPVMYEEIQKELKLAVDDLIAALEDQTPIPENLNFHRFFMTFAWGIITLLAYYFTYMQGSTILPLVLNYIIDSSSALLLAYFIIPIISYFNLKAYEEYGRKSRFLLLIAALVQGLLVGFLLSNCSPAVYLPVEAINMIFVTVSSRLLGPKFNNDRQAYFGFINGIGFIFLICVGFFTRQLNKAYLFSAISAVLTSHLVVQVYIRRVLQVTIVKLSPIQECLQSDLRPSYILLMMMTLSIYCQTLIRILFGRYVLKIKKL
;
A
#
# COMPACT_ATOMS: atom_id res chain seq x y z
N MET A 1 19.78 -16.73 45.38
CA MET A 1 20.49 -16.75 44.07
C MET A 1 19.88 -17.70 43.05
N THR A 2 19.00 -18.61 43.44
CA THR A 2 18.43 -19.69 42.62
C THR A 2 17.33 -19.26 41.64
N ASP A 3 16.54 -18.23 41.92
CA ASP A 3 15.41 -17.83 41.05
C ASP A 3 15.82 -17.10 39.76
N LYS A 4 16.92 -16.33 39.79
CA LYS A 4 17.43 -15.62 38.60
C LYS A 4 17.94 -16.59 37.53
N TYR A 5 18.62 -17.66 37.94
CA TYR A 5 19.10 -18.69 37.03
C TYR A 5 17.94 -19.45 36.38
N LYS A 6 16.91 -19.79 37.17
CA LYS A 6 15.72 -20.49 36.67
C LYS A 6 14.99 -19.68 35.58
N CYS A 7 14.82 -18.37 35.78
CA CYS A 7 14.21 -17.48 34.80
C CYS A 7 15.00 -17.41 33.48
N ILE A 8 16.34 -17.33 33.55
CA ILE A 8 17.20 -17.30 32.36
C ILE A 8 17.12 -18.61 31.58
N THR A 9 17.10 -19.75 32.27
CA THR A 9 16.98 -21.08 31.62
C THR A 9 15.63 -21.23 30.92
N THR A 10 14.53 -20.77 31.55
CA THR A 10 13.19 -20.82 30.93
C THR A 10 13.11 -19.94 29.68
N VAL A 11 13.68 -18.72 29.72
CA VAL A 11 13.74 -17.84 28.54
C VAL A 11 14.57 -18.47 27.42
N TYR A 12 15.69 -19.10 27.75
CA TYR A 12 16.55 -19.77 26.79
C TYR A 12 15.87 -20.97 26.11
N GLU A 13 15.16 -21.80 26.88
CA GLU A 13 14.38 -22.93 26.36
C GLU A 13 13.24 -22.47 25.44
N VAL A 14 12.54 -21.38 25.80
CA VAL A 14 11.49 -20.79 24.96
C VAL A 14 12.08 -20.27 23.65
N LEU A 15 13.23 -19.60 23.69
CA LEU A 15 13.91 -19.10 22.50
C LEU A 15 14.37 -20.24 21.58
N LEU A 16 14.95 -21.30 22.14
CA LEU A 16 15.35 -22.49 21.38
C LEU A 16 14.16 -23.20 20.73
N ARG A 17 13.04 -23.32 21.45
CA ARG A 17 11.82 -23.91 20.90
C ARG A 17 11.26 -23.06 19.75
N ARG A 18 11.30 -21.73 19.89
CA ARG A 18 10.86 -20.79 18.84
C ARG A 18 11.81 -20.80 17.65
N SER A 19 13.12 -20.93 17.84
CA SER A 19 14.08 -21.03 16.73
C SER A 19 13.90 -22.32 15.95
N ALA A 20 13.66 -23.46 16.63
CA ALA A 20 13.38 -24.73 15.97
C ALA A 20 12.06 -24.67 15.16
N GLN A 21 11.00 -24.10 15.73
CA GLN A 21 9.74 -23.85 15.01
C GLN A 21 9.92 -22.94 13.79
N PHE A 22 10.76 -21.90 13.92
CA PHE A 22 11.07 -21.00 12.81
C PHE A 22 11.88 -21.69 11.72
N GLN A 23 12.84 -22.56 12.08
CA GLN A 23 13.60 -23.34 11.11
C GLN A 23 12.71 -24.33 10.34
N GLU A 24 11.80 -25.02 11.02
CA GLU A 24 10.84 -25.92 10.38
C GLU A 24 9.89 -25.15 9.43
N TYR A 25 9.43 -23.98 9.86
CA TYR A 25 8.65 -23.09 9.00
C TYR A 25 9.45 -22.60 7.79
N ALA A 26 10.71 -22.19 7.98
CA ALA A 26 11.59 -21.74 6.91
C ALA A 26 11.86 -22.85 5.89
N HIS A 27 12.07 -24.09 6.35
CA HIS A 27 12.27 -25.24 5.48
C HIS A 27 11.03 -25.52 4.61
N LYS A 28 9.85 -25.59 5.24
CA LYS A 28 8.56 -25.73 4.53
C LYS A 28 8.28 -24.58 3.57
N PHE A 29 8.74 -23.36 3.90
CA PHE A 29 8.61 -22.21 3.03
C PHE A 29 9.52 -22.32 1.79
N ILE A 30 10.77 -22.76 1.95
CA ILE A 30 11.73 -22.98 0.86
C ILE A 30 11.24 -24.07 -0.10
N GLU A 31 10.65 -25.15 0.41
CA GLU A 31 10.08 -26.22 -0.42
C GLU A 31 8.86 -25.75 -1.24
N ARG A 32 8.05 -24.83 -0.71
CA ARG A 32 6.88 -24.26 -1.40
C ARG A 32 7.23 -23.12 -2.34
N LEU A 33 8.43 -22.57 -2.23
CA LEU A 33 8.92 -21.43 -2.99
C LEU A 33 8.85 -21.60 -4.52
N PRO A 34 9.21 -22.76 -5.13
CA PRO A 34 9.09 -22.94 -6.59
C PRO A 34 7.64 -22.97 -7.08
N VAL A 35 6.75 -23.66 -6.36
CA VAL A 35 5.31 -23.71 -6.70
C VAL A 35 4.69 -22.31 -6.56
N MET A 36 5.03 -21.62 -5.48
CA MET A 36 4.60 -20.23 -5.25
C MET A 36 5.12 -19.30 -6.35
N TYR A 37 6.35 -19.50 -6.83
CA TYR A 37 6.92 -18.71 -7.91
C TYR A 37 6.15 -18.90 -9.24
N GLU A 38 5.82 -20.14 -9.61
CA GLU A 38 5.04 -20.42 -10.82
C GLU A 38 3.61 -19.84 -10.73
N GLU A 39 2.95 -19.99 -9.58
CA GLU A 39 1.64 -19.38 -9.32
C GLU A 39 1.72 -17.86 -9.42
N ILE A 40 2.71 -17.23 -8.78
CA ILE A 40 2.94 -15.78 -8.85
C ILE A 40 3.20 -15.35 -10.29
N GLN A 41 4.01 -16.09 -11.05
CA GLN A 41 4.33 -15.72 -12.44
C GLN A 41 3.07 -15.75 -13.32
N LYS A 42 2.20 -16.74 -13.13
CA LYS A 42 0.93 -16.85 -13.85
C LYS A 42 -0.07 -15.78 -13.43
N GLU A 43 -0.25 -15.58 -12.12
CA GLU A 43 -1.10 -14.51 -11.57
C GLU A 43 -0.60 -13.12 -11.99
N LEU A 44 0.72 -12.92 -12.06
CA LEU A 44 1.34 -11.65 -12.46
C LEU A 44 1.06 -11.32 -13.92
N LYS A 45 1.21 -12.28 -14.84
CA LYS A 45 0.88 -12.04 -16.26
C LYS A 45 -0.59 -11.62 -16.41
N LEU A 46 -1.50 -12.36 -15.79
CA LEU A 46 -2.92 -12.02 -15.80
C LEU A 46 -3.20 -10.65 -15.16
N ALA A 47 -2.52 -10.31 -14.07
CA ALA A 47 -2.67 -9.02 -13.41
C ALA A 47 -2.12 -7.86 -14.25
N VAL A 48 -1.02 -8.06 -14.98
CA VAL A 48 -0.45 -7.08 -15.91
C VAL A 48 -1.41 -6.85 -17.07
N ASP A 49 -1.92 -7.92 -17.68
CA ASP A 49 -2.89 -7.82 -18.78
C ASP A 49 -4.19 -7.14 -18.30
N ASP A 50 -4.65 -7.45 -17.08
CA ASP A 50 -5.80 -6.78 -16.47
C ASP A 50 -5.52 -5.30 -16.14
N LEU A 51 -4.28 -4.95 -15.77
CA LEU A 51 -3.90 -3.56 -15.54
C LEU A 51 -3.87 -2.77 -16.86
N ILE A 52 -3.27 -3.34 -17.91
CA ILE A 52 -3.22 -2.74 -19.25
C ILE A 52 -4.64 -2.52 -19.76
N ALA A 53 -5.47 -3.56 -19.69
CA ALA A 53 -6.84 -3.45 -20.15
C ALA A 53 -7.69 -2.54 -19.24
N ALA A 54 -7.30 -2.29 -17.98
CA ALA A 54 -7.94 -1.28 -17.13
C ALA A 54 -7.59 0.15 -17.54
N LEU A 55 -6.34 0.36 -17.96
CA LEU A 55 -5.84 1.62 -18.49
C LEU A 55 -6.48 1.99 -19.83
N GLU A 56 -6.65 1.00 -20.70
CA GLU A 56 -7.29 1.17 -22.01
C GLU A 56 -8.83 1.24 -21.93
N ASP A 57 -9.41 0.88 -20.79
CA ASP A 57 -10.84 0.86 -20.61
C ASP A 57 -11.43 2.29 -20.60
N GLN A 58 -12.19 2.60 -21.65
CA GLN A 58 -12.94 3.85 -21.81
C GLN A 58 -14.46 3.62 -21.68
N THR A 59 -14.89 2.45 -21.21
CA THR A 59 -16.33 2.18 -21.01
C THR A 59 -16.95 3.17 -20.01
N PRO A 60 -18.23 3.54 -20.20
CA PRO A 60 -18.92 4.46 -19.30
C PRO A 60 -18.92 3.94 -17.86
N ILE A 61 -18.98 4.86 -16.89
CA ILE A 61 -19.10 4.50 -15.48
C ILE A 61 -20.43 3.75 -15.31
N PRO A 62 -20.42 2.55 -14.69
CA PRO A 62 -21.64 1.76 -14.60
C PRO A 62 -22.65 2.45 -13.70
N GLU A 63 -23.92 2.48 -14.13
CA GLU A 63 -24.99 3.18 -13.40
C GLU A 63 -25.25 2.60 -12.00
N ASN A 64 -24.87 1.33 -11.79
CA ASN A 64 -24.97 0.64 -10.50
C ASN A 64 -23.73 0.81 -9.61
N LEU A 65 -22.78 1.69 -9.97
CA LEU A 65 -21.61 1.97 -9.13
C LEU A 65 -22.05 2.52 -7.78
N ASN A 66 -21.87 1.74 -6.73
CA ASN A 66 -22.21 2.18 -5.38
C ASN A 66 -21.10 3.10 -4.84
N PHE A 67 -21.25 4.40 -5.06
CA PHE A 67 -20.32 5.43 -4.57
C PHE A 67 -20.19 5.48 -3.04
N HIS A 68 -21.16 4.93 -2.28
CA HIS A 68 -20.99 4.78 -0.83
C HIS A 68 -20.01 3.66 -0.50
N ARG A 69 -20.08 2.51 -1.19
CA ARG A 69 -19.11 1.41 -1.03
C ARG A 69 -17.72 1.82 -1.53
N PHE A 70 -17.64 2.60 -2.59
CA PHE A 70 -16.40 3.26 -3.02
C PHE A 70 -15.84 4.09 -1.86
N PHE A 71 -16.63 5.05 -1.34
CA PHE A 71 -16.21 5.91 -0.24
C PHE A 71 -15.69 5.11 0.97
N MET A 72 -16.42 4.08 1.41
CA MET A 72 -16.00 3.25 2.55
C MET A 72 -14.69 2.50 2.31
N THR A 73 -14.43 2.07 1.08
CA THR A 73 -13.18 1.36 0.71
C THR A 73 -11.99 2.30 0.77
N PHE A 74 -12.10 3.46 0.10
CA PHE A 74 -11.01 4.43 0.03
C PHE A 74 -10.82 5.20 1.35
N ALA A 75 -11.86 5.37 2.17
CA ALA A 75 -11.76 5.91 3.53
C ALA A 75 -10.86 5.05 4.43
N TRP A 76 -11.02 3.72 4.38
CA TRP A 76 -10.07 2.82 5.03
C TRP A 76 -8.66 2.96 4.47
N GLY A 77 -8.53 3.28 3.17
CA GLY A 77 -7.24 3.51 2.54
C GLY A 77 -6.52 4.72 3.08
N ILE A 78 -7.27 5.81 3.28
CA ILE A 78 -6.76 7.02 3.91
C ILE A 78 -6.31 6.72 5.34
N ILE A 79 -7.09 5.98 6.13
CA ILE A 79 -6.71 5.58 7.51
C ILE A 79 -5.39 4.79 7.49
N THR A 80 -5.27 3.81 6.59
CA THR A 80 -4.07 2.98 6.43
C THR A 80 -2.85 3.81 6.03
N LEU A 81 -3.00 4.74 5.08
CA LEU A 81 -1.91 5.64 4.67
C LEU A 81 -1.49 6.56 5.81
N LEU A 82 -2.44 7.19 6.53
CA LEU A 82 -2.13 8.04 7.68
C LEU A 82 -1.39 7.28 8.78
N ALA A 83 -1.80 6.04 9.06
CA ALA A 83 -1.12 5.17 10.00
C ALA A 83 0.33 4.89 9.57
N TYR A 84 0.55 4.59 8.28
CA TYR A 84 1.88 4.47 7.70
C TYR A 84 2.71 5.75 7.88
N TYR A 85 2.19 6.95 7.55
CA TYR A 85 2.96 8.19 7.73
C TYR A 85 3.27 8.48 9.20
N PHE A 86 2.33 8.18 10.09
CA PHE A 86 2.54 8.34 11.53
C PHE A 86 3.72 7.51 12.02
N THR A 87 3.75 6.21 11.70
CA THR A 87 4.86 5.36 12.11
C THR A 87 6.12 5.58 11.28
N TYR A 88 6.03 6.05 10.05
CA TYR A 88 7.18 6.50 9.26
C TYR A 88 7.98 7.60 9.97
N MET A 89 7.29 8.57 10.55
CA MET A 89 7.93 9.63 11.34
C MET A 89 8.63 9.08 12.59
N GLN A 90 8.02 8.10 13.27
CA GLN A 90 8.64 7.41 14.41
C GLN A 90 9.84 6.55 13.97
N GLY A 91 9.70 5.86 12.84
CA GLY A 91 10.71 5.00 12.22
C GLY A 91 11.95 5.76 11.77
N SER A 92 11.79 7.01 11.32
CA SER A 92 12.91 7.85 10.90
C SER A 92 13.65 8.54 12.06
N THR A 93 13.04 8.61 13.24
CA THR A 93 13.58 9.34 14.40
C THR A 93 14.08 8.41 15.52
N ILE A 94 13.22 7.48 15.96
CA ILE A 94 13.50 6.59 17.11
C ILE A 94 14.31 5.37 16.67
N LEU A 95 13.92 4.76 15.56
CA LEU A 95 14.44 3.48 15.12
C LEU A 95 15.95 3.49 14.78
N PRO A 96 16.54 4.52 14.17
CA PRO A 96 17.99 4.55 13.93
C PRO A 96 18.83 4.52 15.21
N LEU A 97 18.23 4.92 16.36
CA LEU A 97 18.88 4.92 17.67
C LEU A 97 18.86 3.54 18.34
N VAL A 98 17.87 2.69 18.02
CA VAL A 98 17.63 1.41 18.70
C VAL A 98 17.94 0.21 17.80
N LEU A 99 17.59 0.30 16.52
CA LEU A 99 17.46 -0.85 15.61
C LEU A 99 18.68 -1.10 14.73
N ASN A 100 19.66 -0.19 14.69
CA ASN A 100 20.99 -0.46 14.11
C ASN A 100 21.69 -1.69 14.74
N TYR A 101 21.23 -2.14 15.92
CA TYR A 101 21.76 -3.32 16.62
C TYR A 101 20.95 -4.60 16.39
N ILE A 102 19.74 -4.51 15.81
CA ILE A 102 18.79 -5.64 15.72
C ILE A 102 18.48 -6.01 14.27
N ILE A 103 18.31 -5.04 13.37
CA ILE A 103 17.98 -5.27 11.95
C ILE A 103 18.90 -4.42 11.09
N ASP A 104 19.61 -5.07 10.18
CA ASP A 104 20.41 -4.42 9.14
C ASP A 104 19.54 -3.82 8.04
N SER A 105 20.05 -2.81 7.34
CA SER A 105 19.32 -2.11 6.28
C SER A 105 18.87 -3.04 5.15
N SER A 106 19.63 -4.08 4.81
CA SER A 106 19.22 -5.07 3.79
C SER A 106 18.01 -5.87 4.23
N SER A 107 17.99 -6.39 5.46
CA SER A 107 16.83 -7.10 6.00
C SER A 107 15.61 -6.19 6.12
N ALA A 108 15.77 -4.95 6.58
CA ALA A 108 14.67 -3.98 6.64
C ALA A 108 14.08 -3.67 5.25
N LEU A 109 14.93 -3.55 4.22
CA LEU A 109 14.51 -3.34 2.84
C LEU A 109 13.71 -4.54 2.32
N LEU A 110 14.23 -5.75 2.54
CA LEU A 110 13.55 -6.98 2.11
C LEU A 110 12.20 -7.13 2.83
N LEU A 111 12.15 -6.82 4.13
CA LEU A 111 10.93 -6.90 4.91
C LEU A 111 9.87 -5.89 4.45
N ALA A 112 10.27 -4.63 4.27
CA ALA A 112 9.37 -3.53 3.96
C ALA A 112 8.77 -3.62 2.56
N TYR A 113 9.58 -3.93 1.54
CA TYR A 113 9.16 -3.88 0.14
C TYR A 113 8.80 -5.24 -0.46
N PHE A 114 9.17 -6.36 0.15
CA PHE A 114 8.86 -7.68 -0.42
C PHE A 114 8.04 -8.54 0.54
N ILE A 115 8.58 -8.85 1.71
CA ILE A 115 7.92 -9.82 2.61
C ILE A 115 6.56 -9.32 3.09
N ILE A 116 6.45 -8.08 3.59
CA ILE A 116 5.17 -7.61 4.15
C ILE A 116 4.07 -7.53 3.08
N PRO A 117 4.29 -6.96 1.88
CA PRO A 117 3.29 -7.00 0.80
C PRO A 117 2.86 -8.42 0.42
N ILE A 118 3.83 -9.33 0.26
CA ILE A 118 3.57 -10.72 -0.17
C ILE A 118 2.78 -11.48 0.91
N ILE A 119 3.22 -11.40 2.17
CA ILE A 119 2.51 -12.02 3.30
C ILE A 119 1.10 -11.44 3.44
N SER A 120 0.94 -10.13 3.26
CA SER A 120 -0.38 -9.49 3.29
C SER A 120 -1.27 -10.03 2.17
N TYR A 121 -0.76 -10.13 0.95
CA TYR A 121 -1.47 -10.68 -0.20
C TYR A 121 -1.99 -12.10 0.06
N PHE A 122 -1.12 -13.01 0.53
CA PHE A 122 -1.54 -14.39 0.80
C PHE A 122 -2.51 -14.49 1.98
N ASN A 123 -2.31 -13.71 3.04
CA ASN A 123 -3.23 -13.72 4.19
C ASN A 123 -4.61 -13.15 3.84
N LEU A 124 -4.71 -12.21 2.91
CA LEU A 124 -5.99 -11.71 2.43
C LEU A 124 -6.85 -12.78 1.75
N LYS A 125 -6.24 -13.86 1.22
CA LYS A 125 -7.00 -15.01 0.68
C LYS A 125 -7.83 -15.70 1.77
N ALA A 126 -7.36 -15.70 3.02
CA ALA A 126 -7.95 -16.41 4.16
C ALA A 126 -9.01 -15.60 4.94
N TYR A 127 -9.18 -14.31 4.66
CA TYR A 127 -10.14 -13.44 5.38
C TYR A 127 -11.32 -13.05 4.50
N GLU A 128 -12.47 -12.83 5.15
CA GLU A 128 -13.65 -12.26 4.51
C GLU A 128 -13.37 -10.86 3.92
N GLU A 129 -13.94 -10.60 2.74
CA GLU A 129 -13.59 -9.47 1.87
C GLU A 129 -13.92 -8.10 2.48
N TYR A 130 -15.04 -8.02 3.20
CA TYR A 130 -15.46 -6.83 3.97
C TYR A 130 -15.17 -7.00 5.47
N GLY A 131 -14.49 -8.08 5.83
CA GLY A 131 -14.23 -8.45 7.20
C GLY A 131 -13.39 -7.39 7.91
N ARG A 132 -13.71 -7.14 9.17
CA ARG A 132 -12.89 -6.30 10.05
C ARG A 132 -11.42 -6.78 10.04
N LYS A 133 -11.20 -8.10 10.02
CA LYS A 133 -9.87 -8.74 10.06
C LYS A 133 -8.96 -8.31 8.90
N SER A 134 -9.45 -8.25 7.65
CA SER A 134 -8.63 -7.86 6.50
C SER A 134 -8.15 -6.41 6.58
N ARG A 135 -9.03 -5.51 7.04
CA ARG A 135 -8.70 -4.09 7.25
C ARG A 135 -7.67 -3.89 8.36
N PHE A 136 -7.83 -4.58 9.48
CA PHE A 136 -6.86 -4.52 10.58
C PHE A 136 -5.52 -5.15 10.22
N LEU A 137 -5.51 -6.25 9.46
CA LEU A 137 -4.28 -6.83 8.92
C LEU A 137 -3.50 -5.79 8.10
N LEU A 138 -4.18 -5.12 7.17
CA LEU A 138 -3.57 -4.11 6.31
C LEU A 138 -3.13 -2.87 7.08
N LEU A 139 -3.88 -2.48 8.12
CA LEU A 139 -3.48 -1.40 9.02
C LEU A 139 -2.19 -1.75 9.78
N ILE A 140 -2.09 -2.97 10.31
CA ILE A 140 -0.87 -3.45 11.00
C ILE A 140 0.30 -3.51 10.00
N ALA A 141 0.07 -4.03 8.80
CA ALA A 141 1.08 -4.07 7.74
C ALA A 141 1.60 -2.65 7.43
N ALA A 142 0.70 -1.68 7.29
CA ALA A 142 1.04 -0.28 7.04
C ALA A 142 1.85 0.34 8.19
N LEU A 143 1.46 0.08 9.44
CA LEU A 143 2.18 0.56 10.62
C LEU A 143 3.63 0.03 10.63
N VAL A 144 3.79 -1.28 10.44
CA VAL A 144 5.11 -1.94 10.42
C VAL A 144 5.95 -1.48 9.22
N GLN A 145 5.35 -1.39 8.03
CA GLN A 145 6.03 -0.84 6.85
C GLN A 145 6.45 0.61 7.07
N GLY A 146 5.60 1.44 7.68
CA GLY A 146 5.94 2.82 8.02
C GLY A 146 7.19 2.89 8.88
N LEU A 147 7.25 2.11 9.97
CA LEU A 147 8.44 2.04 10.83
C LEU A 147 9.71 1.68 10.03
N LEU A 148 9.64 0.63 9.23
CA LEU A 148 10.80 0.10 8.49
C LEU A 148 11.25 1.06 7.38
N VAL A 149 10.32 1.60 6.59
CA VAL A 149 10.62 2.57 5.54
C VAL A 149 11.15 3.87 6.15
N GLY A 150 10.61 4.29 7.29
CA GLY A 150 11.14 5.40 8.08
C GLY A 150 12.59 5.19 8.49
N PHE A 151 12.92 3.99 9.00
CA PHE A 151 14.28 3.61 9.36
C PHE A 151 15.22 3.62 8.16
N LEU A 152 14.82 3.00 7.04
CA LEU A 152 15.63 2.94 5.82
C LEU A 152 15.94 4.32 5.25
N LEU A 153 14.97 5.22 5.31
CA LEU A 153 15.07 6.56 4.74
C LEU A 153 15.49 7.62 5.77
N SER A 154 15.91 7.21 6.98
CA SER A 154 16.31 8.15 8.04
C SER A 154 17.53 9.00 7.66
N ASN A 155 18.38 8.50 6.77
CA ASN A 155 19.57 9.19 6.26
C ASN A 155 19.29 10.04 5.00
N CYS A 156 18.11 9.89 4.40
CA CYS A 156 17.64 10.79 3.37
C CYS A 156 17.10 12.05 4.05
N SER A 157 17.46 13.23 3.52
CA SER A 157 17.13 14.54 4.10
C SER A 157 15.72 14.59 4.76
N PRO A 158 15.61 15.14 5.99
CA PRO A 158 14.39 15.12 6.80
C PRO A 158 13.34 16.13 6.32
N ALA A 159 13.28 16.43 5.02
CA ALA A 159 12.19 17.21 4.48
C ALA A 159 10.88 16.47 4.82
N VAL A 160 10.15 17.04 5.77
CA VAL A 160 8.81 16.60 6.16
C VAL A 160 7.91 16.98 4.99
N TYR A 161 7.88 16.12 3.99
CA TYR A 161 6.92 16.23 2.91
C TYR A 161 5.55 15.94 3.49
N LEU A 162 4.63 16.88 3.28
CA LEU A 162 3.21 16.67 3.50
C LEU A 162 2.80 15.31 2.90
N PRO A 163 1.91 14.51 3.50
CA PRO A 163 1.48 13.23 2.93
C PRO A 163 0.59 13.46 1.70
N VAL A 164 1.21 13.83 0.58
CA VAL A 164 0.55 14.23 -0.67
C VAL A 164 -0.39 13.13 -1.18
N GLU A 165 0.05 11.87 -1.08
CA GLU A 165 -0.74 10.71 -1.48
C GLU A 165 -2.02 10.59 -0.65
N ALA A 166 -1.94 10.76 0.68
CA ALA A 166 -3.12 10.73 1.55
C ALA A 166 -4.07 11.90 1.28
N ILE A 167 -3.53 13.11 1.05
CA ILE A 167 -4.32 14.31 0.73
C ILE A 167 -5.04 14.15 -0.60
N ASN A 168 -4.36 13.65 -1.63
CA ASN A 168 -4.97 13.38 -2.93
C ASN A 168 -6.08 12.34 -2.79
N MET A 169 -5.84 11.27 -2.03
CA MET A 169 -6.83 10.23 -1.79
C MET A 169 -8.06 10.74 -1.03
N ILE A 170 -7.90 11.66 -0.07
CA ILE A 170 -9.01 12.36 0.57
C ILE A 170 -9.82 13.13 -0.48
N PHE A 171 -9.15 13.91 -1.33
CA PHE A 171 -9.81 14.67 -2.40
C PHE A 171 -10.61 13.74 -3.34
N VAL A 172 -9.97 12.69 -3.85
CA VAL A 172 -10.59 11.68 -4.73
C VAL A 172 -11.81 11.05 -4.06
N THR A 173 -11.66 10.61 -2.80
CA THR A 173 -12.71 9.89 -2.06
C THR A 173 -13.93 10.77 -1.82
N VAL A 174 -13.71 12.00 -1.37
CA VAL A 174 -14.79 12.95 -1.06
C VAL A 174 -15.46 13.44 -2.34
N SER A 175 -14.69 13.85 -3.36
CA SER A 175 -15.25 14.30 -4.63
C SER A 175 -16.04 13.21 -5.33
N SER A 176 -15.54 11.96 -5.36
CA SER A 176 -16.26 10.83 -5.95
C SER A 176 -17.58 10.53 -5.22
N ARG A 177 -17.63 10.72 -3.88
CA ARG A 177 -18.89 10.54 -3.14
C ARG A 177 -19.91 11.63 -3.45
N LEU A 178 -19.47 12.88 -3.58
CA LEU A 178 -20.35 14.04 -3.78
C LEU A 178 -20.78 14.23 -5.23
N LEU A 179 -19.88 14.00 -6.17
CA LEU A 179 -20.05 14.33 -7.58
C LEU A 179 -20.09 13.10 -8.49
N GLY A 180 -19.62 11.93 -8.02
CA GLY A 180 -19.67 10.69 -8.79
C GLY A 180 -21.06 10.37 -9.37
N PRO A 181 -22.15 10.48 -8.59
CA PRO A 181 -23.50 10.26 -9.11
C PRO A 181 -23.91 11.25 -10.23
N LYS A 182 -23.29 12.45 -10.28
CA LYS A 182 -23.57 13.47 -11.30
C LYS A 182 -22.80 13.24 -12.61
N PHE A 183 -21.70 12.49 -12.57
CA PHE A 183 -20.91 12.10 -13.73
C PHE A 183 -21.28 10.71 -14.25
N ASN A 184 -22.49 10.23 -13.93
CA ASN A 184 -22.96 8.94 -14.41
C ASN A 184 -22.91 8.90 -15.95
N ASN A 185 -22.44 7.79 -16.51
CA ASN A 185 -22.20 7.60 -17.95
C ASN A 185 -21.08 8.44 -18.61
N ASP A 186 -20.44 9.39 -17.92
CA ASP A 186 -19.31 10.16 -18.48
C ASP A 186 -18.01 9.95 -17.69
N ARG A 187 -17.27 8.91 -18.11
CA ARG A 187 -15.98 8.53 -17.50
C ARG A 187 -14.91 9.60 -17.72
N GLN A 188 -14.90 10.27 -18.87
CA GLN A 188 -13.89 11.26 -19.20
C GLN A 188 -14.07 12.51 -18.35
N ALA A 189 -15.31 12.98 -18.17
CA ALA A 189 -15.60 14.09 -17.27
C ALA A 189 -15.26 13.76 -15.82
N TYR A 190 -15.60 12.55 -15.35
CA TYR A 190 -15.27 12.08 -14.00
C TYR A 190 -13.75 12.09 -13.73
N PHE A 191 -12.96 11.45 -14.60
CA PHE A 191 -11.51 11.40 -14.41
C PHE A 191 -10.84 12.75 -14.70
N GLY A 192 -11.37 13.53 -15.65
CA GLY A 192 -10.93 14.91 -15.88
C GLY A 192 -11.09 15.78 -14.64
N PHE A 193 -12.22 15.65 -13.94
CA PHE A 193 -12.45 16.32 -12.66
C PHE A 193 -11.47 15.84 -11.59
N ILE A 194 -11.45 14.53 -11.32
CA ILE A 194 -10.73 13.99 -10.17
C ILE A 194 -9.22 14.15 -10.32
N ASN A 195 -8.68 13.91 -11.52
CA ASN A 195 -7.25 14.06 -11.78
C ASN A 195 -6.86 15.52 -12.01
N GLY A 196 -7.60 16.23 -12.87
CA GLY A 196 -7.25 17.60 -13.25
C GLY A 196 -7.44 18.59 -12.10
N ILE A 197 -8.64 18.63 -11.52
CA ILE A 197 -8.92 19.50 -10.38
C ILE A 197 -8.20 19.01 -9.14
N GLY A 198 -8.02 17.69 -8.96
CA GLY A 198 -7.21 17.13 -7.89
C GLY A 198 -5.75 17.60 -7.96
N PHE A 199 -5.14 17.62 -9.14
CA PHE A 199 -3.79 18.13 -9.33
C PHE A 199 -3.68 19.63 -9.02
N ILE A 200 -4.63 20.43 -9.51
CA ILE A 200 -4.68 21.87 -9.19
C ILE A 200 -4.83 22.08 -7.67
N PHE A 201 -5.70 21.30 -7.02
CA PHE A 201 -5.88 21.32 -5.57
C PHE A 201 -4.57 21.02 -4.84
N LEU A 202 -3.81 20.01 -5.26
CA LEU A 202 -2.50 19.70 -4.67
C LEU A 202 -1.47 20.81 -4.90
N ILE A 203 -1.49 21.49 -6.05
CA ILE A 203 -0.65 22.67 -6.30
C ILE A 203 -1.01 23.79 -5.32
N CYS A 204 -2.30 24.09 -5.15
CA CYS A 204 -2.77 25.08 -4.18
C CYS A 204 -2.31 24.73 -2.75
N VAL A 205 -2.47 23.47 -2.34
CA VAL A 205 -1.99 22.99 -1.03
C VAL A 205 -0.47 23.19 -0.89
N GLY A 206 0.31 22.86 -1.91
CA GLY A 206 1.76 23.03 -1.91
C GLY A 206 2.19 24.49 -1.86
N PHE A 207 1.44 25.37 -2.53
CA PHE A 207 1.64 26.81 -2.49
C PHE A 207 1.35 27.38 -1.09
N PHE A 208 0.20 27.06 -0.50
CA PHE A 208 -0.17 27.55 0.84
C PHE A 208 0.74 27.01 1.94
N THR A 209 1.17 25.75 1.84
CA THR A 209 2.13 25.15 2.80
C THR A 209 3.58 25.56 2.53
N ARG A 210 3.85 26.36 1.49
CA ARG A 210 5.19 26.78 1.04
C ARG A 210 6.13 25.61 0.74
N GLN A 211 5.58 24.47 0.32
CA GLN A 211 6.34 23.26 -0.01
C GLN A 211 6.51 23.04 -1.53
N LEU A 212 6.08 24.00 -2.36
CA LEU A 212 6.12 23.90 -3.82
C LEU A 212 7.58 23.85 -4.34
N ASN A 213 8.10 22.64 -4.48
CA ASN A 213 9.43 22.35 -5.03
C ASN A 213 9.34 21.18 -6.02
N LYS A 214 10.45 20.86 -6.70
CA LYS A 214 10.49 19.78 -7.71
C LYS A 214 10.05 18.42 -7.15
N ALA A 215 10.46 18.09 -5.92
CA ALA A 215 10.09 16.84 -5.27
C ALA A 215 8.59 16.78 -4.93
N TYR A 216 8.02 17.90 -4.47
CA TYR A 216 6.59 18.03 -4.20
C TYR A 216 5.76 17.90 -5.47
N LEU A 217 6.18 18.56 -6.57
CA LEU A 217 5.48 18.45 -7.86
C LEU A 217 5.51 17.02 -8.40
N PHE A 218 6.66 16.33 -8.30
CA PHE A 218 6.75 14.93 -8.69
C PHE A 218 5.88 14.03 -7.79
N SER A 219 5.83 14.31 -6.49
CA SER A 219 4.92 13.63 -5.55
C SER A 219 3.45 13.86 -5.90
N ALA A 220 3.06 15.09 -6.22
CA ALA A 220 1.69 15.40 -6.64
C ALA A 220 1.30 14.66 -7.94
N ILE A 221 2.18 14.64 -8.95
CA ILE A 221 1.96 13.87 -10.18
C ILE A 221 1.82 12.38 -9.86
N SER A 222 2.74 11.82 -9.07
CA SER A 222 2.71 10.41 -8.71
C SER A 222 1.46 10.03 -7.91
N ALA A 223 0.98 10.90 -7.02
CA ALA A 223 -0.21 10.71 -6.23
C ALA A 223 -1.46 10.68 -7.12
N VAL A 224 -1.56 11.61 -8.07
CA VAL A 224 -2.67 11.65 -9.04
C VAL A 224 -2.67 10.40 -9.92
N LEU A 225 -1.53 10.03 -10.50
CA LEU A 225 -1.39 8.82 -11.32
C LEU A 225 -1.74 7.55 -10.53
N THR A 226 -1.25 7.43 -9.30
CA THR A 226 -1.55 6.30 -8.41
C THR A 226 -3.05 6.21 -8.13
N SER A 227 -3.69 7.32 -7.76
CA SER A 227 -5.13 7.35 -7.53
C SER A 227 -5.94 7.05 -8.80
N HIS A 228 -5.49 7.53 -9.95
CA HIS A 228 -6.13 7.25 -11.23
C HIS A 228 -6.13 5.76 -11.55
N LEU A 229 -4.96 5.11 -11.46
CA LEU A 229 -4.81 3.68 -11.66
C LEU A 229 -5.69 2.87 -10.71
N VAL A 230 -5.65 3.19 -9.41
CA VAL A 230 -6.42 2.47 -8.39
C VAL A 230 -7.92 2.61 -8.63
N VAL A 231 -8.39 3.81 -8.99
CA VAL A 231 -9.82 4.06 -9.27
C VAL A 231 -10.25 3.41 -10.57
N GLN A 232 -9.43 3.43 -11.63
CA GLN A 232 -9.74 2.74 -12.88
C GLN A 232 -9.87 1.23 -12.69
N VAL A 233 -8.90 0.61 -12.01
CA VAL A 233 -8.96 -0.82 -11.68
C VAL A 233 -10.19 -1.13 -10.84
N TYR A 234 -10.52 -0.27 -9.86
CA TYR A 234 -11.74 -0.43 -9.06
C TYR A 234 -13.01 -0.42 -9.94
N ILE A 235 -13.20 0.62 -10.77
CA ILE A 235 -14.39 0.78 -11.59
C ILE A 235 -14.53 -0.39 -12.58
N ARG A 236 -13.45 -0.76 -13.27
CA ARG A 236 -13.47 -1.87 -14.24
C ARG A 236 -13.84 -3.20 -13.60
N ARG A 237 -13.33 -3.48 -12.41
CA ARG A 237 -13.67 -4.72 -11.71
C ARG A 237 -15.11 -4.71 -11.18
N VAL A 238 -15.69 -3.55 -10.82
CA VAL A 238 -17.14 -3.44 -10.54
C VAL A 238 -17.97 -3.71 -11.80
N LEU A 239 -17.54 -3.22 -12.97
CA LEU A 239 -18.16 -3.49 -14.27
C LEU A 239 -18.18 -5.00 -14.59
N GLN A 240 -17.05 -5.68 -14.45
CA GLN A 240 -16.95 -7.12 -14.73
C GLN A 240 -17.91 -7.96 -13.87
N VAL A 241 -18.02 -7.64 -12.56
CA VAL A 241 -18.98 -8.31 -11.66
C VAL A 241 -20.43 -8.08 -12.08
N THR A 242 -20.75 -6.92 -12.65
CA THR A 242 -22.10 -6.60 -13.12
C THR A 242 -22.46 -7.40 -14.38
N ILE A 243 -21.54 -7.49 -15.34
CA ILE A 243 -21.76 -8.20 -16.61
C ILE A 243 -21.92 -9.71 -16.39
N VAL A 244 -21.14 -10.31 -15.49
CA VAL A 244 -21.20 -11.76 -15.22
C VAL A 244 -22.50 -12.16 -14.53
N LYS A 245 -23.13 -11.30 -13.72
CA LYS A 245 -24.45 -11.59 -13.13
C LYS A 245 -25.59 -11.75 -14.16
N LEU A 246 -25.37 -11.36 -15.43
CA LEU A 246 -26.31 -11.60 -16.52
C LEU A 246 -26.03 -12.89 -17.31
N SER A 247 -24.97 -13.64 -17.00
CA SER A 247 -24.52 -14.84 -17.72
C SER A 247 -24.35 -16.03 -16.76
N PRO A 248 -25.19 -17.09 -16.82
CA PRO A 248 -25.14 -18.22 -15.89
C PRO A 248 -23.97 -19.20 -16.12
N ILE A 249 -23.02 -18.94 -17.03
CA ILE A 249 -22.02 -19.93 -17.48
C ILE A 249 -20.59 -19.57 -17.02
N GLN A 250 -20.35 -18.39 -16.44
CA GLN A 250 -18.99 -17.87 -16.22
C GLN A 250 -18.59 -17.73 -14.73
N GLU A 251 -18.94 -18.69 -13.88
CA GLU A 251 -18.56 -18.69 -12.44
C GLU A 251 -17.04 -18.90 -12.19
N CYS A 252 -16.29 -19.43 -13.16
CA CYS A 252 -14.88 -19.78 -12.96
C CYS A 252 -13.86 -18.63 -13.06
N LEU A 253 -14.30 -17.39 -13.35
CA LEU A 253 -13.41 -16.22 -13.44
C LEU A 253 -13.77 -15.11 -12.41
N GLN A 254 -14.30 -15.50 -11.24
CA GLN A 254 -14.45 -14.57 -10.12
C GLN A 254 -13.10 -14.22 -9.50
N SER A 255 -12.37 -13.31 -10.15
CA SER A 255 -11.56 -12.34 -9.42
C SER A 255 -12.53 -11.31 -8.82
N ASP A 256 -13.33 -11.75 -7.83
CA ASP A 256 -14.18 -10.86 -7.06
C ASP A 256 -13.33 -9.69 -6.56
N LEU A 257 -13.81 -8.47 -6.81
CA LEU A 257 -13.16 -7.22 -6.43
C LEU A 257 -13.09 -7.12 -4.91
N ARG A 258 -12.14 -7.81 -4.27
CA ARG A 258 -11.99 -7.71 -2.82
C ARG A 258 -11.47 -6.32 -2.51
N PRO A 259 -12.22 -5.48 -1.78
CA PRO A 259 -11.79 -4.13 -1.43
C PRO A 259 -10.43 -4.11 -0.73
N SER A 260 -10.10 -5.18 -0.01
CA SER A 260 -8.81 -5.37 0.64
C SER A 260 -7.62 -5.47 -0.33
N TYR A 261 -7.78 -6.04 -1.53
CA TYR A 261 -6.70 -6.06 -2.52
C TYR A 261 -6.50 -4.69 -3.17
N ILE A 262 -7.58 -3.94 -3.40
CA ILE A 262 -7.50 -2.54 -3.85
C ILE A 262 -6.79 -1.70 -2.78
N LEU A 263 -7.10 -1.92 -1.51
CA LEU A 263 -6.46 -1.27 -0.37
C LEU A 263 -4.96 -1.58 -0.30
N LEU A 264 -4.60 -2.86 -0.50
CA LEU A 264 -3.21 -3.31 -0.54
C LEU A 264 -2.46 -2.66 -1.72
N MET A 265 -3.02 -2.72 -2.93
CA MET A 265 -2.42 -2.11 -4.13
C MET A 265 -2.17 -0.61 -3.94
N MET A 266 -3.18 0.09 -3.45
CA MET A 266 -3.13 1.51 -3.14
C MET A 266 -2.04 1.84 -2.11
N MET A 267 -1.95 1.07 -1.02
CA MET A 267 -0.92 1.25 0.00
C MET A 267 0.47 1.00 -0.58
N THR A 268 0.69 -0.14 -1.24
CA THR A 268 2.01 -0.53 -1.76
C THR A 268 2.49 0.44 -2.83
N LEU A 269 1.64 0.83 -3.78
CA LEU A 269 1.99 1.77 -4.84
C LEU A 269 2.34 3.15 -4.27
N SER A 270 1.57 3.64 -3.29
CA SER A 270 1.86 4.91 -2.60
C SER A 270 3.22 4.88 -1.89
N ILE A 271 3.51 3.81 -1.15
CA ILE A 271 4.80 3.65 -0.45
C ILE A 271 5.96 3.62 -1.45
N TYR A 272 5.80 2.92 -2.57
CA TYR A 272 6.86 2.78 -3.59
C TYR A 272 7.13 4.11 -4.29
N CYS A 273 6.08 4.82 -4.70
CA CYS A 273 6.20 6.16 -5.30
C CYS A 273 6.91 7.13 -4.35
N GLN A 274 6.49 7.17 -3.09
CA GLN A 274 7.10 8.05 -2.09
C GLN A 274 8.58 7.72 -1.85
N THR A 275 8.90 6.42 -1.80
CA THR A 275 10.29 5.94 -1.66
C THR A 275 11.13 6.38 -2.86
N LEU A 276 10.62 6.17 -4.09
CA LEU A 276 11.29 6.57 -5.32
C LEU A 276 11.57 8.08 -5.33
N ILE A 277 10.59 8.90 -4.95
CA ILE A 277 10.75 10.36 -4.85
C ILE A 277 11.86 10.72 -3.87
N ARG A 278 11.88 10.09 -2.69
CA ARG A 278 12.93 10.33 -1.70
C ARG A 278 14.30 9.86 -2.16
N ILE A 279 14.40 8.81 -2.97
CA ILE A 279 15.67 8.37 -3.56
C ILE A 279 16.14 9.35 -4.64
N LEU A 280 15.23 9.81 -5.52
CA LEU A 280 15.56 10.69 -6.64
C LEU A 280 15.90 12.12 -6.20
N PHE A 281 15.18 12.65 -5.21
CA PHE A 281 15.30 14.04 -4.76
C PHE A 281 15.89 14.20 -3.36
N GLY A 282 16.05 13.11 -2.61
CA GLY A 282 16.67 13.13 -1.30
C GLY A 282 18.17 13.37 -1.44
N ARG A 283 18.66 14.39 -0.73
CA ARG A 283 20.10 14.48 -0.46
C ARG A 283 20.44 13.40 0.57
N TYR A 284 21.26 12.43 0.18
CA TYR A 284 21.87 11.50 1.13
C TYR A 284 22.78 12.31 2.05
N VAL A 285 22.42 12.37 3.33
CA VAL A 285 23.34 12.90 4.32
C VAL A 285 24.32 11.79 4.61
N LEU A 286 25.47 11.81 3.92
CA LEU A 286 26.65 11.06 4.32
C LEU A 286 27.03 11.52 5.73
N LYS A 287 26.53 10.83 6.76
CA LYS A 287 27.21 10.82 8.06
C LYS A 287 28.51 10.05 7.83
N ILE A 288 29.53 10.76 7.33
CA ILE A 288 30.92 10.32 7.45
C ILE A 288 31.17 10.24 8.97
N LYS A 289 31.01 9.05 9.55
CA LYS A 289 31.71 8.74 10.79
C LYS A 289 33.19 8.77 10.40
N LYS A 290 33.85 9.88 10.70
CA LYS A 290 35.30 9.86 10.91
C LYS A 290 35.55 8.81 11.99
N LEU A 291 36.07 7.66 11.57
CA LEU A 291 36.96 6.83 12.38
C LEU A 291 38.37 7.31 12.07
#